data_AF-A0A1B6K4A6-F1
#
_entry.id   AF-A0A1B6K4A6-F1
#
_cell.length_a   1.000
_cell.length_b   1.000
_cell.length_c   1.000
_cell.angle_alpha   90.00
_cell.angle_beta   90.00
_cell.angle_gamma   90.00
#
_symmetry.space_group_name_H-M   'P 1'
#
loop_
_entity.id
_entity.type
_entity.pdbx_description
1 polymer ?
#
loop_
_entity_poly.entity_id
_entity_poly.type
_entity_poly.pdbx_seq_one_letter_code
_entity_poly.pdbx_strand_id
1 'polypeptide(L)'
;ARQPQLNYKPFNYNIQLTSDKDSDAVVRVFFGPQYDVQGRPFNLEQARQYFVEVDRFVANLKSGQNQIQRNSQQSSRFVKQQPNTRSLFAQAQQGTFYYNQTNQQQQLYRLPQNL
;
A
#
# COMPACT_ATOMS: atom_id res chain seq x y z
N ALA A 1 24.88 -12.47 2.27
CA ALA A 1 25.21 -11.73 3.50
C ALA A 1 23.92 -11.36 4.23
N ARG A 2 23.91 -11.25 5.57
CA ARG A 2 22.75 -10.74 6.34
C ARG A 2 22.90 -9.23 6.51
N GLN A 3 21.81 -8.48 6.34
CA GLN A 3 21.78 -7.02 6.49
C GLN A 3 20.52 -6.61 7.27
N PRO A 4 20.62 -5.66 8.21
CA PRO A 4 19.44 -5.05 8.81
C PRO A 4 18.65 -4.30 7.73
N GLN A 5 17.33 -4.39 7.77
CA GLN A 5 16.43 -3.71 6.84
C GLN A 5 15.39 -2.91 7.62
N LEU A 6 14.92 -1.82 7.03
CA LEU A 6 13.76 -1.10 7.53
C LEU A 6 12.53 -2.03 7.58
N ASN A 7 11.63 -1.74 8.51
CA ASN A 7 10.33 -2.38 8.64
C ASN A 7 9.39 -1.53 9.50
N TYR A 8 8.09 -1.83 9.46
CA TYR A 8 7.08 -1.14 10.26
C TYR A 8 6.05 -2.14 10.85
N LYS A 9 5.34 -1.72 11.90
CA LYS A 9 4.25 -2.53 12.49
C LYS A 9 2.94 -2.32 11.71
N PRO A 10 2.20 -3.38 11.33
CA PRO A 10 0.94 -3.22 10.61
C PRO A 10 -0.02 -2.28 11.33
N PHE A 11 -0.67 -1.41 10.56
CA PHE A 11 -1.65 -0.43 11.07
C PHE A 11 -2.92 -0.45 10.21
N ASN A 12 -4.01 0.14 10.73
CA ASN A 12 -5.30 0.26 10.06
C ASN A 12 -5.65 1.73 9.79
N TYR A 13 -6.16 1.99 8.59
CA TYR A 13 -6.91 3.20 8.28
C TYR A 13 -8.34 3.02 8.77
N ASN A 14 -8.85 3.95 9.58
CA ASN A 14 -10.26 4.02 9.97
C ASN A 14 -10.86 5.29 9.33
N ILE A 15 -11.55 5.13 8.22
CA ILE A 15 -12.08 6.24 7.41
C ILE A 15 -13.59 6.31 7.64
N GLN A 16 -14.06 7.46 8.11
CA GLN A 16 -15.49 7.74 8.28
C GLN A 16 -15.90 8.83 7.28
N LEU A 17 -16.94 8.56 6.50
CA LEU A 17 -17.43 9.50 5.48
C LEU A 17 -18.94 9.32 5.28
N THR A 18 -19.59 10.36 4.77
CA THR A 18 -21.00 10.32 4.39
C THR A 18 -21.11 10.44 2.88
N SER A 19 -21.97 9.64 2.26
CA SER A 19 -22.28 9.74 0.83
C SER A 19 -23.75 10.08 0.64
N ASP A 20 -24.07 10.96 -0.29
CA ASP A 20 -25.47 11.31 -0.58
C ASP A 20 -26.18 10.19 -1.35
N LYS A 21 -25.41 9.33 -2.05
CA LYS A 21 -25.93 8.22 -2.88
C LYS A 21 -25.06 6.98 -2.81
N ASP A 22 -25.61 5.86 -3.26
CA ASP A 22 -24.84 4.65 -3.54
C ASP A 22 -23.90 4.92 -4.74
N SER A 23 -22.60 4.76 -4.54
CA SER A 23 -21.60 4.99 -5.61
C SER A 23 -20.26 4.34 -5.30
N ASP A 24 -19.52 3.99 -6.35
CA ASP A 24 -18.14 3.53 -6.22
C ASP A 24 -17.19 4.74 -6.15
N ALA A 25 -16.31 4.75 -5.17
CA ALA A 25 -15.33 5.80 -4.96
C ALA A 25 -13.90 5.24 -4.97
N VAL A 26 -12.96 5.98 -5.56
CA VAL A 26 -11.53 5.65 -5.47
C VAL A 26 -10.94 6.38 -4.28
N VAL A 27 -10.52 5.62 -3.27
CA VAL A 27 -9.79 6.15 -2.13
C VAL A 27 -8.31 6.14 -2.45
N ARG A 28 -7.64 7.29 -2.27
CA ARG A 28 -6.19 7.46 -2.43
C ARG A 28 -5.61 8.00 -1.14
N VAL A 29 -4.63 7.30 -0.58
CA VAL A 29 -3.97 7.68 0.66
C VAL A 29 -2.57 8.16 0.31
N PHE A 30 -2.21 9.35 0.79
CA PHE A 30 -0.90 9.95 0.58
C PHE A 30 -0.22 10.23 1.92
N PHE A 31 1.10 10.14 1.92
CA PHE A 31 1.95 10.51 3.06
C PHE A 31 2.94 11.57 2.60
N GLY A 32 3.12 12.63 3.39
CA GLY A 32 3.96 13.77 3.03
C GLY A 32 4.43 14.56 4.24
N PRO A 33 5.43 15.44 4.07
CA PRO A 33 6.01 16.21 5.16
C PRO A 33 5.08 17.33 5.62
N GLN A 34 5.03 17.56 6.93
CA GLN A 34 4.31 18.69 7.52
C GLN A 34 5.21 19.93 7.66
N TYR A 35 6.51 19.74 7.88
CA TYR A 35 7.47 20.81 8.14
C TYR A 35 8.68 20.72 7.21
N ASP A 36 9.28 21.87 6.91
CA ASP A 36 10.56 21.96 6.22
C ASP A 36 11.75 21.67 7.15
N VAL A 37 12.97 21.72 6.60
CA VAL A 37 14.20 21.41 7.34
C VAL A 37 14.52 22.45 8.44
N GLN A 38 13.89 23.62 8.42
CA GLN A 38 13.98 24.65 9.45
C GLN A 38 12.83 24.57 10.47
N GLY A 39 11.94 23.58 10.34
CA GLY A 39 10.79 23.38 11.23
C GLY A 39 9.60 24.30 10.94
N ARG A 40 9.57 24.96 9.77
CA ARG A 40 8.43 25.79 9.36
C ARG A 40 7.38 24.93 8.66
N PRO A 41 6.08 25.15 8.88
CA PRO A 41 5.04 24.35 8.25
C PRO A 41 5.01 24.60 6.74
N PHE A 42 4.87 23.53 5.95
CA PHE A 42 4.59 23.67 4.53
C PHE A 42 3.13 24.13 4.31
N ASN A 43 2.92 24.95 3.28
CA ASN A 43 1.59 25.05 2.69
C ASN A 43 1.35 23.89 1.69
N LEU A 44 0.09 23.65 1.32
CA LEU A 44 -0.27 22.51 0.48
C LEU A 44 0.42 22.54 -0.89
N GLU A 45 0.53 23.72 -1.53
CA GLU A 45 1.17 23.86 -2.84
C GLU A 45 2.65 23.48 -2.79
N GLN A 46 3.37 23.90 -1.76
CA GLN A 46 4.77 23.52 -1.55
C GLN A 46 4.91 22.03 -1.26
N ALA A 47 4.04 21.51 -0.37
CA ALA A 47 4.09 20.11 0.06
C ALA A 47 3.68 19.13 -1.02
N ARG A 48 2.83 19.55 -1.98
CA ARG A 48 2.20 18.69 -3.00
C ARG A 48 3.17 17.74 -3.71
N GLN A 49 4.35 18.24 -4.06
CA GLN A 49 5.39 17.48 -4.76
C GLN A 49 6.07 16.41 -3.91
N TYR A 50 5.98 16.50 -2.57
CA TYR A 50 6.62 15.59 -1.62
C TYR A 50 5.68 14.49 -1.12
N PHE A 51 4.41 14.49 -1.54
CA PHE A 51 3.48 13.44 -1.17
C PHE A 51 3.70 12.16 -1.96
N VAL A 52 3.80 11.04 -1.26
CA VAL A 52 3.90 9.69 -1.82
C VAL A 52 2.56 8.98 -1.64
N GLU A 53 2.03 8.39 -2.71
CA GLU A 53 0.81 7.59 -2.64
C GLU A 53 1.10 6.21 -2.05
N VAL A 54 0.56 5.93 -0.86
CA VAL A 54 0.79 4.69 -0.11
C VAL A 54 -0.33 3.66 -0.30
N ASP A 55 -1.51 4.08 -0.74
CA ASP A 55 -2.61 3.16 -1.02
C ASP A 55 -3.58 3.72 -2.06
N ARG A 56 -4.21 2.80 -2.79
CA ARG A 56 -5.26 3.07 -3.76
C ARG A 56 -6.19 1.88 -3.86
N PHE A 57 -7.47 2.12 -3.61
CA PHE A 57 -8.50 1.08 -3.69
C PHE A 57 -9.86 1.67 -4.03
N VAL A 58 -10.74 0.83 -4.57
CA VAL A 58 -12.15 1.16 -4.81
C VAL A 58 -12.95 0.80 -3.57
N ALA A 59 -13.80 1.70 -3.11
CA ALA A 59 -14.75 1.50 -2.03
C ALA A 59 -16.17 1.70 -2.56
N ASN A 60 -17.03 0.72 -2.33
CA ASN A 60 -18.44 0.81 -2.69
C ASN A 60 -19.16 1.52 -1.55
N LEU A 61 -19.60 2.76 -1.77
CA LEU A 61 -20.24 3.58 -0.77
C LEU A 61 -21.76 3.39 -0.81
N LYS A 62 -22.39 3.43 0.36
CA LYS A 62 -23.85 3.50 0.52
C LYS A 62 -24.29 4.91 0.86
N SER A 63 -25.50 5.28 0.46
CA SER A 63 -26.12 6.53 0.92
C SER A 63 -26.18 6.56 2.46
N GLY A 64 -25.80 7.70 3.05
CA GLY A 64 -25.63 7.86 4.48
C GLY A 64 -24.19 7.63 4.96
N GLN A 65 -24.04 7.23 6.23
CA GLN A 65 -22.75 7.11 6.90
C GLN A 65 -22.05 5.80 6.54
N ASN A 66 -20.77 5.88 6.18
CA ASN A 66 -19.91 4.75 5.83
C ASN A 66 -18.69 4.73 6.76
N GLN A 67 -18.27 3.53 7.14
CA GLN A 67 -17.04 3.29 7.89
C GLN A 67 -16.20 2.27 7.13
N ILE A 68 -14.99 2.67 6.72
CA ILE A 68 -14.05 1.83 6.00
C ILE A 68 -12.87 1.57 6.92
N GLN A 69 -12.63 0.29 7.23
CA GLN A 69 -11.42 -0.15 7.90
C GLN A 69 -10.53 -0.91 6.92
N ARG A 70 -9.26 -0.49 6.79
CA ARG A 70 -8.32 -1.13 5.86
C ARG A 70 -6.94 -1.25 6.46
N ASN A 71 -6.36 -2.45 6.37
CA ASN A 71 -5.02 -2.71 6.89
C ASN A 71 -3.94 -2.31 5.87
N SER A 72 -2.85 -1.73 6.36
CA SER A 72 -1.66 -1.36 5.57
C SER A 72 -1.12 -2.49 4.67
N GLN A 73 -1.25 -3.75 5.09
CA GLN A 73 -0.79 -4.92 4.32
C GLN A 73 -1.70 -5.28 3.12
N GLN A 74 -2.87 -4.66 3.00
CA GLN A 74 -3.77 -4.85 1.87
C GLN A 74 -3.49 -3.88 0.71
N SER A 75 -2.55 -2.93 0.90
CA SER A 75 -2.21 -1.95 -0.13
C SER A 75 -1.71 -2.62 -1.40
N SER A 76 -2.25 -2.16 -2.53
CA SER A 76 -1.81 -2.61 -3.85
C SER A 76 -0.46 -2.03 -4.27
N ARG A 77 0.04 -1.03 -3.54
CA ARG A 77 1.30 -0.34 -3.84
C ARG A 77 2.54 -1.08 -3.40
N PHE A 78 2.36 -2.02 -2.47
CA PHE A 78 3.45 -2.72 -1.84
C PHE A 78 3.40 -4.23 -2.14
N VAL A 79 4.56 -4.87 -2.09
CA VAL A 79 4.71 -6.32 -2.27
C VAL A 79 5.49 -6.92 -1.11
N LYS A 80 5.06 -8.11 -0.67
CA LYS A 80 5.78 -8.87 0.36
C LYS A 80 7.17 -9.28 -0.15
N GLN A 81 8.07 -9.50 0.79
CA GLN A 81 9.41 -10.00 0.49
C GLN A 81 9.32 -11.29 -0.31
N GLN A 82 10.08 -11.34 -1.41
CA GLN A 82 10.11 -12.50 -2.29
C GLN A 82 10.90 -13.65 -1.65
N PRO A 83 10.47 -14.91 -1.85
CA PRO A 83 11.23 -16.06 -1.39
C PRO A 83 12.60 -16.13 -2.07
N ASN A 84 13.60 -16.65 -1.36
CA ASN A 84 14.91 -16.87 -1.93
C ASN A 84 14.90 -18.07 -2.90
N THR A 85 15.94 -18.15 -3.75
CA THR A 85 16.11 -19.20 -4.75
C THR A 85 16.02 -20.62 -4.18
N ARG A 86 16.59 -20.88 -3.00
CA ARG A 86 16.54 -22.21 -2.35
C ARG A 86 15.11 -22.58 -1.93
N SER A 87 14.37 -21.64 -1.35
CA SER A 87 12.96 -21.82 -0.99
C SER A 87 12.10 -22.06 -2.22
N LEU A 88 12.37 -21.34 -3.31
CA LEU A 88 11.71 -21.53 -4.61
C LEU A 88 11.98 -22.93 -5.20
N PHE A 89 13.23 -23.40 -5.19
CA PHE A 89 13.57 -24.74 -5.65
C PHE A 89 12.89 -25.83 -4.82
N ALA A 90 12.82 -25.67 -3.50
CA ALA A 90 12.13 -26.62 -2.63
C ALA A 90 10.61 -26.67 -2.92
N GLN A 91 9.97 -25.53 -3.16
CA GLN A 91 8.56 -25.47 -3.55
C GLN A 91 8.32 -26.14 -4.92
N ALA A 92 9.23 -25.94 -5.87
CA ALA A 92 9.14 -26.56 -7.19
C ALA A 92 9.21 -28.09 -7.13
N GLN A 93 10.13 -28.62 -6.31
CA GLN A 93 10.24 -30.08 -6.09
C GLN A 93 8.99 -30.68 -5.43
N GLN A 94 8.31 -29.91 -4.57
CA GLN A 94 7.07 -30.32 -3.91
C GLN A 94 5.82 -30.14 -4.78
N GLY A 95 5.95 -29.64 -6.02
CA GLY A 95 4.82 -29.35 -6.89
C GLY A 95 3.92 -28.20 -6.40
N THR A 96 4.37 -27.41 -5.42
CA THR A 96 3.62 -26.28 -4.84
C THR A 96 4.00 -24.94 -5.44
N PHE A 97 4.95 -24.92 -6.37
CA PHE A 97 5.33 -23.72 -7.12
C PHE A 97 4.42 -23.51 -8.32
N TYR A 98 3.52 -22.53 -8.21
CA TYR A 98 2.64 -22.12 -9.31
C TYR A 98 3.17 -20.86 -9.99
N TYR A 99 3.63 -21.00 -11.23
CA TYR A 99 4.06 -19.88 -12.06
C TYR A 99 2.83 -19.17 -12.66
N ASN A 100 2.26 -18.21 -11.94
CA ASN A 100 1.18 -17.37 -12.48
C ASN A 100 1.78 -16.19 -13.28
N GLN A 101 1.87 -16.35 -14.61
CA GLN A 101 2.35 -15.31 -15.54
C GLN A 101 1.58 -13.99 -15.41
N THR A 102 0.27 -14.07 -15.18
CA THR A 102 -0.65 -12.92 -15.02
C THR A 102 -0.32 -12.07 -13.80
N ASN A 103 0.14 -12.67 -12.71
CA ASN A 103 0.49 -11.96 -11.48
C ASN A 103 1.84 -11.23 -11.59
N GLN A 104 2.79 -11.76 -12.36
CA GLN A 104 4.11 -11.15 -12.55
C GLN A 104 4.04 -9.93 -13.47
N GLN A 105 3.27 -9.99 -14.55
CA GLN A 105 3.09 -8.85 -15.47
C GLN A 105 2.48 -7.61 -14.77
N GLN A 106 1.65 -7.82 -13.74
CA GLN A 106 1.04 -6.75 -12.93
C GLN A 106 1.86 -6.33 -11.69
N GLN A 107 2.98 -7.00 -11.41
CA GLN A 107 3.82 -6.77 -10.22
C GLN A 107 5.06 -5.88 -10.47
N LEU A 108 5.38 -5.56 -11.73
CA LEU A 108 6.64 -4.90 -12.11
C LEU A 108 6.88 -3.50 -11.52
N TYR A 109 5.89 -2.87 -10.88
CA TYR A 109 6.00 -1.51 -10.32
C TYR A 109 5.41 -1.39 -8.91
N ARG A 110 5.84 -2.23 -7.97
CA ARG A 110 5.45 -2.16 -6.55
C ARG A 110 6.66 -2.01 -5.64
N LEU A 111 6.49 -1.26 -4.56
CA LEU A 111 7.53 -1.05 -3.56
C LEU A 111 7.58 -2.24 -2.58
N PRO A 112 8.74 -2.59 -2.01
CA PRO A 112 8.78 -3.54 -0.90
C PRO A 112 7.93 -3.08 0.29
N GLN A 113 7.15 -4.00 0.88
CA GLN A 113 6.28 -3.74 2.03
C GLN A 113 7.03 -3.35 3.30
N ASN A 114 8.35 -3.51 3.35
CA ASN A 114 9.14 -3.20 4.54
C ASN A 114 9.87 -1.84 4.44
N LEU A 115 9.59 -1.06 3.39
CA LEU A 115 9.96 0.36 3.32
C LEU A 115 8.96 1.21 4.10
#